data_AF-A0A5B7IBA6-F1
#
_entry.id   AF-A0A5B7IBA6-F1
#
_cell.length_a   1.000
_cell.length_b   1.000
_cell.length_c   1.000
_cell.angle_alpha   90.00
_cell.angle_beta   90.00
_cell.angle_gamma   90.00
#
_symmetry.space_group_name_H-M   'P 1'
#
loop_
_entity.id
_entity.type
_entity.pdbx_description
1 polymer ?
#
loop_
_entity_poly.entity_id
_entity_poly.type
_entity_poly.pdbx_seq_one_letter_code
_entity_poly.pdbx_strand_id
1 'polypeptide(L)'
;MADHQDAGHVQCDHSKGREKVTELQDLEDSLMQKEEFSLDDWIQIYEKLPHIKNTGQPSDALVTYINELLPSEPARVLVPLCGKSPDMRWLYDRGNTVVGVEGAEKPVKEFFELHTDLRHTVEDVPFGKVYKVYVFIFVAPKSASLQVWCLLD
;
A
#
# COMPACT_ATOMS: atom_id res chain seq x y z
N MET A 1 44.14 -28.49 39.10
CA MET A 1 44.10 -28.28 37.63
C MET A 1 42.67 -27.94 37.28
N ALA A 2 42.37 -26.65 37.11
CA ALA A 2 41.06 -26.20 36.70
C ALA A 2 41.16 -25.84 35.21
N ASP A 3 40.52 -26.64 34.36
CA ASP A 3 40.36 -26.32 32.94
C ASP A 3 39.25 -25.28 32.81
N HIS A 4 39.63 -24.05 32.49
CA HIS A 4 38.71 -23.03 32.00
C HIS A 4 38.50 -23.27 30.50
N GLN A 5 37.33 -23.78 30.12
CA GLN A 5 36.93 -23.83 28.72
C GLN A 5 36.55 -22.42 28.27
N ASP A 6 37.29 -21.94 27.29
CA ASP A 6 37.11 -20.68 26.56
C ASP A 6 35.80 -20.72 25.76
N ALA A 7 34.79 -19.98 26.25
CA ALA A 7 33.54 -19.80 25.53
C ALA A 7 33.78 -18.77 24.42
N GLY A 8 33.93 -19.25 23.19
CA GLY A 8 34.19 -18.45 21.99
C GLY A 8 33.32 -17.20 21.92
N HIS A 9 33.99 -16.04 21.86
CA HIS A 9 33.38 -14.75 21.66
C HIS A 9 32.77 -14.68 20.25
N VAL A 10 31.45 -14.77 20.14
CA VAL A 10 30.74 -14.49 18.89
C VAL A 10 30.79 -12.97 18.67
N GLN A 11 31.68 -12.53 17.78
CA GLN A 11 31.75 -11.14 17.36
C GLN A 11 30.54 -10.84 16.46
N CYS A 12 29.58 -10.08 16.98
CA CYS A 12 28.52 -9.50 16.17
C CYS A 12 29.11 -8.39 15.30
N ASP A 13 29.12 -8.59 13.98
CA ASP A 13 29.60 -7.60 13.02
C ASP A 13 28.56 -6.48 12.83
N HIS A 14 28.74 -5.40 13.58
CA HIS A 14 27.88 -4.21 13.54
C HIS A 14 28.10 -3.34 12.29
N SER A 15 29.11 -3.62 11.45
CA SER A 15 29.40 -2.81 10.26
C SER A 15 28.32 -2.96 9.17
N LYS A 16 27.80 -4.18 8.99
CA LYS A 16 26.72 -4.50 8.03
C LYS A 16 25.41 -3.75 8.31
N GLY A 17 25.13 -3.46 9.58
CA GLY A 17 23.96 -2.68 9.97
C GLY A 17 24.08 -1.21 9.59
N ARG A 18 25.30 -0.67 9.62
CA ARG A 18 25.58 0.74 9.29
C ARG A 18 25.52 1.00 7.78
N GLU A 19 26.07 0.11 6.97
CA GLU A 19 26.04 0.22 5.49
C GLU A 19 24.60 0.17 4.94
N LYS A 20 23.78 -0.74 5.47
CA LYS A 20 22.39 -0.90 5.03
C LYS A 20 21.49 0.28 5.39
N VAL A 21 21.78 0.97 6.50
CA VAL A 21 21.07 2.19 6.91
C VAL A 21 21.43 3.36 6.00
N THR A 22 22.70 3.50 5.61
CA THR A 22 23.13 4.55 4.68
C THR A 22 22.55 4.34 3.27
N GLU A 23 22.54 3.12 2.73
CA GLU A 23 21.98 2.86 1.40
C GLU A 23 20.47 3.16 1.29
N LEU A 24 19.70 2.87 2.34
CA LEU A 24 18.26 3.16 2.37
C LEU A 24 17.99 4.66 2.47
N GLN A 25 18.79 5.38 3.26
CA GLN A 25 18.68 6.82 3.38
C GLN A 25 19.05 7.52 2.06
N ASP A 26 20.13 7.08 1.41
CA ASP A 26 20.57 7.64 0.13
C ASP A 26 19.53 7.39 -0.97
N LEU A 27 18.88 6.21 -0.96
CA LEU A 27 17.78 5.89 -1.87
C LEU A 27 16.55 6.78 -1.60
N GLU A 28 16.17 6.95 -0.33
CA GLU A 28 15.06 7.83 0.06
C GLU A 28 15.33 9.27 -0.39
N ASP A 29 16.49 9.81 -0.08
CA ASP A 29 16.89 11.17 -0.46
C ASP A 29 16.87 11.34 -1.99
N SER A 30 17.35 10.34 -2.73
CA SER A 30 17.33 10.36 -4.20
C SER A 30 15.92 10.30 -4.77
N LEU A 31 15.00 9.53 -4.18
CA LEU A 31 13.61 9.42 -4.66
C LEU A 31 12.82 10.70 -4.34
N MET A 32 13.07 11.31 -3.19
CA MET A 32 12.36 12.52 -2.72
C MET A 32 12.80 13.79 -3.45
N GLN A 33 13.96 13.78 -4.10
CA GLN A 33 14.47 14.92 -4.88
C GLN A 33 14.06 14.91 -6.35
N LYS A 34 13.27 13.91 -6.80
CA LYS A 34 12.82 13.84 -8.20
C LYS A 34 11.70 14.85 -8.48
N GLU A 35 11.86 15.62 -9.56
CA GLU A 35 10.81 16.52 -10.07
C GLU A 35 9.72 15.77 -10.85
N GLU A 36 10.09 14.69 -11.54
CA GLU A 36 9.16 13.78 -12.21
C GLU A 36 9.15 12.42 -11.52
N PHE A 37 7.96 11.96 -11.15
CA PHE A 37 7.77 10.76 -10.36
C PHE A 37 7.10 9.66 -11.18
N SER A 38 7.85 8.60 -11.50
CA SER A 38 7.34 7.51 -12.33
C SER A 38 6.63 6.44 -11.52
N LEU A 39 5.85 5.59 -12.19
CA LEU A 39 5.24 4.41 -11.56
C LEU A 39 6.31 3.46 -10.98
N ASP A 40 7.46 3.34 -11.63
CA ASP A 40 8.56 2.51 -11.12
C ASP A 40 9.18 3.09 -9.85
N ASP A 41 9.25 4.42 -9.74
CA ASP A 41 9.70 5.07 -8.53
C ASP A 41 8.72 4.82 -7.38
N TRP A 42 7.41 4.87 -7.66
CA TRP A 42 6.37 4.56 -6.68
C TRP A 42 6.42 3.11 -6.19
N ILE A 43 6.63 2.16 -7.10
CA ILE A 43 6.81 0.75 -6.77
C ILE A 43 8.06 0.56 -5.91
N GLN A 44 9.17 1.22 -6.26
CA GLN A 44 10.40 1.14 -5.48
C GLN A 44 10.26 1.67 -4.05
N ILE A 45 9.47 2.73 -3.85
CA ILE A 45 9.13 3.20 -2.49
C ILE A 45 8.50 2.06 -1.68
N TYR A 46 7.43 1.45 -2.19
CA TYR A 46 6.75 0.37 -1.47
C TYR A 46 7.63 -0.86 -1.25
N GLU A 47 8.51 -1.18 -2.20
CA GLU A 47 9.38 -2.35 -2.11
C GLU A 47 10.52 -2.16 -1.10
N LYS A 48 11.19 -1.01 -1.15
CA LYS A 48 12.51 -0.82 -0.52
C LYS A 48 12.47 0.05 0.72
N LEU A 49 11.58 1.05 0.76
CA LEU A 49 11.56 1.99 1.87
C LEU A 49 10.67 1.48 3.03
N PRO A 50 11.07 1.70 4.27
CA PRO A 50 10.32 1.27 5.44
C PRO A 50 9.13 2.20 5.75
N HIS A 51 8.22 2.45 4.80
CA HIS A 51 7.16 3.44 5.00
C HIS A 51 5.77 2.96 4.56
N ILE A 52 4.92 2.68 5.56
CA ILE A 52 3.76 3.47 6.00
C ILE A 52 3.18 2.63 7.13
N LYS A 53 3.30 3.10 8.38
CA LYS A 53 2.59 2.47 9.49
C LYS A 53 1.11 2.70 9.27
N ASN A 54 0.42 1.65 8.87
CA ASN A 54 -1.02 1.62 8.92
C ASN A 54 -1.42 1.68 10.41
N THR A 55 -2.11 2.74 10.82
CA THR A 55 -2.60 2.93 12.20
C THR A 55 -3.76 1.98 12.55
N GLY A 56 -4.32 1.32 11.54
CA GLY A 56 -5.56 0.57 11.59
C GLY A 56 -6.80 1.45 11.66
N GLN A 57 -6.64 2.78 11.66
CA GLN A 57 -7.72 3.74 11.85
C GLN A 57 -7.89 4.62 10.62
N PRO A 58 -9.13 4.99 10.25
CA PRO A 58 -9.39 5.93 9.17
C PRO A 58 -8.82 7.32 9.50
N SER A 59 -8.68 8.14 8.47
CA SER A 59 -8.34 9.56 8.59
C SER A 59 -9.38 10.30 9.42
N ASP A 60 -8.93 11.08 10.41
CA ASP A 60 -9.80 11.91 11.25
C ASP A 60 -10.64 12.88 10.42
N ALA A 61 -10.08 13.40 9.32
CA ALA A 61 -10.80 14.31 8.42
C ALA A 61 -11.96 13.60 7.71
N LEU A 62 -11.73 12.37 7.23
CA LEU A 62 -12.80 11.58 6.62
C LEU A 62 -13.92 11.33 7.62
N VAL A 63 -13.57 10.89 8.84
CA VAL A 63 -14.56 10.63 9.91
C VAL A 63 -15.34 11.90 10.27
N THR A 64 -14.64 13.04 10.37
CA THR A 64 -15.24 14.34 10.74
C THR A 64 -16.27 14.80 9.70
N TYR A 65 -15.92 14.70 8.41
CA TYR A 65 -16.73 15.27 7.32
C TYR A 65 -17.57 14.23 6.56
N ILE A 66 -17.66 12.98 7.05
CA ILE A 66 -18.30 11.90 6.28
C ILE A 66 -19.76 12.20 5.90
N ASN A 67 -20.53 12.83 6.78
CA ASN A 67 -21.94 13.14 6.51
C ASN A 67 -22.10 14.28 5.47
N GLU A 68 -21.08 15.12 5.31
CA GLU A 68 -21.06 16.16 4.27
C GLU A 68 -20.60 15.58 2.93
N LEU A 69 -19.60 14.68 2.97
CA LEU A 69 -19.06 14.00 1.80
C LEU A 69 -20.03 12.96 1.21
N LEU A 70 -20.71 12.22 2.09
CA LEU A 70 -21.68 11.16 1.78
C LEU A 70 -22.99 11.43 2.54
N PRO A 71 -23.81 12.39 2.08
CA PRO A 71 -25.07 12.75 2.76
C PRO A 71 -26.13 11.64 2.72
N SER A 72 -25.94 10.62 1.87
CA SER A 72 -26.74 9.40 1.83
C SER A 72 -25.84 8.20 1.65
N GLU A 73 -25.94 7.24 2.56
CA GLU A 73 -25.32 5.92 2.47
C GLU A 73 -26.41 4.84 2.27
N PRO A 74 -26.11 3.73 1.57
CA PRO A 74 -24.82 3.37 0.98
C PRO A 74 -24.54 4.15 -0.31
N ALA A 75 -23.26 4.47 -0.54
CA ALA A 75 -22.76 5.14 -1.73
C ALA A 75 -21.69 4.30 -2.45
N ARG A 76 -21.33 4.72 -3.66
CA ARG A 76 -20.16 4.22 -4.40
C ARG A 76 -19.03 5.24 -4.25
N VAL A 77 -17.91 4.84 -3.64
CA VAL A 77 -16.79 5.73 -3.31
C VAL A 77 -15.54 5.29 -4.05
N LEU A 78 -14.85 6.22 -4.72
CA LEU A 78 -13.54 5.98 -5.32
C LEU A 78 -12.44 6.52 -4.37
N VAL A 79 -11.44 5.70 -4.08
CA VAL A 79 -10.23 6.07 -3.32
C VAL A 79 -9.03 5.96 -4.26
N PRO A 80 -8.56 7.06 -4.87
CA PRO A 80 -7.42 7.05 -5.77
C PRO A 80 -6.09 6.95 -4.99
N LEU A 81 -5.10 6.28 -5.58
CA LEU A 81 -3.78 6.02 -4.97
C LEU A 81 -3.93 5.42 -3.56
N CYS A 82 -4.79 4.41 -3.45
CA CYS A 82 -5.29 3.97 -2.15
C CYS A 82 -4.25 3.28 -1.28
N GLY A 83 -3.15 2.79 -1.87
CA GLY A 83 -2.19 1.93 -1.20
C GLY A 83 -2.90 0.86 -0.37
N LYS A 84 -2.69 0.94 0.95
CA LYS A 84 -3.33 0.09 1.97
C LYS A 84 -4.15 0.88 2.99
N SER A 85 -4.80 1.97 2.56
CA SER A 85 -5.50 2.90 3.46
C SER A 85 -6.59 2.21 4.31
N PRO A 86 -6.62 2.44 5.64
CA PRO A 86 -7.72 2.01 6.50
C PRO A 86 -9.08 2.61 6.12
N ASP A 87 -9.07 3.76 5.45
CA ASP A 87 -10.29 4.43 4.99
C ASP A 87 -11.12 3.50 4.10
N MET A 88 -10.47 2.69 3.27
CA MET A 88 -11.16 1.74 2.39
C MET A 88 -11.99 0.74 3.19
N ARG A 89 -11.38 0.16 4.24
CA ARG A 89 -12.06 -0.79 5.12
C ARG A 89 -13.19 -0.10 5.89
N TRP A 90 -12.91 1.07 6.45
CA TRP A 90 -13.88 1.81 7.25
C TRP A 90 -15.12 2.22 6.44
N LEU A 91 -14.94 2.69 5.20
CA LEU A 91 -16.04 2.99 4.29
C LEU A 91 -16.83 1.74 3.90
N TYR A 92 -16.14 0.62 3.67
CA TYR A 92 -16.76 -0.67 3.34
C TYR A 92 -17.64 -1.20 4.48
N ASP A 93 -17.16 -1.14 5.73
CA ASP A 93 -17.91 -1.61 6.90
C ASP A 93 -19.19 -0.79 7.16
N ARG A 94 -19.27 0.43 6.62
CA ARG A 94 -20.48 1.27 6.63
C ARG A 94 -21.49 0.90 5.53
N GLY A 95 -21.22 -0.14 4.75
CA GLY A 95 -22.09 -0.63 3.67
C GLY A 95 -21.84 0.03 2.31
N ASN A 96 -20.82 0.89 2.19
CA ASN A 96 -20.50 1.53 0.91
C ASN A 96 -19.81 0.56 -0.04
N THR A 97 -20.01 0.77 -1.33
CA THR A 97 -19.20 0.15 -2.39
C THR A 97 -17.95 1.00 -2.60
N VAL A 98 -16.79 0.48 -2.22
CA VAL A 98 -15.50 1.20 -2.24
C VAL A 98 -14.59 0.72 -3.36
N VAL A 99 -14.26 1.57 -4.32
CA VAL A 99 -13.28 1.27 -5.37
C VAL A 99 -11.93 1.88 -5.04
N GLY A 100 -10.92 1.05 -4.82
CA GLY A 100 -9.53 1.50 -4.69
C GLY A 100 -8.80 1.45 -6.03
N VAL A 101 -7.96 2.46 -6.34
CA VAL A 101 -7.05 2.42 -7.49
C VAL A 101 -5.62 2.60 -7.02
N GLU A 102 -4.73 1.68 -7.35
CA GLU A 102 -3.32 1.72 -6.93
C GLU A 102 -2.37 1.26 -8.05
N GLY A 103 -1.22 1.91 -8.17
CA GLY A 103 -0.20 1.55 -9.16
C GLY A 103 0.75 0.44 -8.69
N ALA A 104 0.96 0.30 -7.39
CA ALA A 104 1.81 -0.71 -6.79
C ALA A 104 0.99 -1.90 -6.24
N GLU A 105 1.25 -3.12 -6.71
CA GLU A 105 0.50 -4.31 -6.26
C GLU A 105 0.80 -4.67 -4.79
N LYS A 106 2.03 -4.41 -4.31
CA LYS A 106 2.48 -4.77 -2.96
C LYS A 106 1.55 -4.24 -1.85
N PRO A 107 1.23 -2.93 -1.75
CA PRO A 107 0.32 -2.43 -0.72
C PRO A 107 -1.10 -3.01 -0.85
N VAL A 108 -1.57 -3.35 -2.06
CA VAL A 108 -2.89 -3.99 -2.23
C VAL A 108 -2.90 -5.40 -1.65
N LYS A 109 -1.84 -6.19 -1.86
CA LYS A 109 -1.70 -7.49 -1.19
C LYS A 109 -1.65 -7.35 0.32
N GLU A 110 -0.84 -6.42 0.82
CA GLU A 110 -0.74 -6.12 2.25
C GLU A 110 -2.09 -5.70 2.85
N PHE A 111 -2.92 -4.95 2.11
CA PHE A 111 -4.26 -4.60 2.54
C PHE A 111 -5.13 -5.84 2.78
N PHE A 112 -5.12 -6.82 1.88
CA PHE A 112 -5.89 -8.06 2.06
C PHE A 112 -5.30 -9.00 3.10
N GLU A 113 -3.97 -9.00 3.28
CA GLU A 113 -3.31 -9.73 4.37
C GLU A 113 -3.71 -9.18 5.75
N LEU A 114 -3.90 -7.86 5.87
CA LEU A 114 -4.38 -7.21 7.10
C LEU A 114 -5.87 -7.47 7.36
N HIS A 115 -6.67 -7.66 6.31
CA HIS A 115 -8.12 -7.84 6.38
C HIS A 115 -8.54 -9.22 5.85
N THR A 116 -8.06 -10.28 6.52
CA THR A 116 -8.27 -11.67 6.10
C THR A 116 -9.74 -12.11 6.03
N ASP A 117 -10.65 -11.38 6.67
CA ASP A 117 -12.10 -11.57 6.56
C ASP A 117 -12.67 -11.11 5.21
N LEU A 118 -11.98 -10.20 4.51
CA LEU A 118 -12.30 -9.78 3.15
C LEU A 118 -11.79 -10.82 2.14
N ARG A 119 -12.53 -11.92 2.01
CA ARG A 119 -12.29 -12.90 0.95
C ARG A 119 -12.40 -12.24 -0.42
N HIS A 120 -11.34 -12.32 -1.20
CA HIS A 120 -11.28 -11.73 -2.52
C HIS A 120 -10.93 -12.76 -3.59
N THR A 121 -11.28 -12.42 -4.83
CA THR A 121 -10.78 -13.07 -6.04
C THR A 121 -9.82 -12.14 -6.75
N VAL A 122 -8.88 -12.70 -7.50
CA VAL A 122 -7.93 -11.93 -8.31
C VAL A 122 -8.14 -12.28 -9.77
N GLU A 123 -8.36 -11.27 -10.59
CA GLU A 123 -8.50 -11.41 -12.04
C GLU A 123 -7.44 -10.58 -12.74
N ASP A 124 -6.75 -11.18 -13.71
CA ASP A 124 -5.88 -10.47 -14.64
C ASP A 124 -6.73 -9.79 -15.73
N VAL A 125 -6.47 -8.51 -15.97
CA VAL A 125 -7.12 -7.70 -17.01
C VAL A 125 -6.06 -7.02 -17.87
N PRO A 126 -6.38 -6.55 -19.10
CA PRO A 126 -5.36 -6.01 -20.03
C PRO A 126 -4.55 -4.84 -19.48
N PHE A 127 -5.14 -4.10 -18.54
CA PHE A 127 -4.57 -2.90 -17.93
C PHE A 127 -4.19 -3.13 -16.46
N GLY A 128 -4.14 -4.39 -16.00
CA GLY A 128 -3.63 -4.75 -14.68
C GLY A 128 -4.32 -5.91 -13.96
N LYS A 129 -4.52 -5.78 -12.66
CA LYS A 129 -5.17 -6.80 -11.83
C LYS A 129 -6.35 -6.20 -11.08
N VAL A 130 -7.42 -6.98 -10.96
CA VAL A 130 -8.58 -6.60 -10.15
C VAL A 130 -8.66 -7.54 -8.96
N TYR A 131 -8.59 -6.97 -7.76
CA TYR A 131 -8.87 -7.68 -6.52
C TYR A 131 -10.33 -7.40 -6.15
N LYS A 132 -11.19 -8.41 -6.28
CA LYS A 132 -12.63 -8.27 -6.02
C LYS A 132 -12.99 -8.96 -4.72
N VAL A 133 -13.38 -8.17 -3.73
CA VAL A 133 -14.32 -8.62 -2.69
C VAL A 133 -15.71 -8.50 -3.34
N TYR A 134 -16.82 -8.57 -2.62
CA TYR A 134 -18.12 -8.10 -3.15
C TYR A 134 -18.11 -6.58 -3.56
N VAL A 135 -16.93 -5.95 -3.72
CA VAL A 135 -16.54 -4.58 -4.02
C VAL A 135 -15.10 -4.57 -4.65
N PHE A 136 -14.78 -3.67 -5.59
CA PHE A 136 -13.64 -3.76 -6.54
C PHE A 136 -12.37 -2.97 -6.15
N ILE A 137 -11.17 -3.54 -6.21
CA ILE A 137 -9.90 -2.79 -6.20
C ILE A 137 -9.18 -3.01 -7.53
N PHE A 138 -8.76 -1.93 -8.18
CA PHE A 138 -8.07 -1.95 -9.46
C PHE A 138 -6.58 -1.60 -9.29
N VAL A 139 -5.70 -2.49 -9.74
CA VAL A 139 -4.25 -2.27 -9.80
C VAL A 139 -3.86 -2.05 -11.25
N ALA A 140 -3.24 -0.92 -11.59
CA ALA A 140 -2.85 -0.57 -12.96
C ALA A 140 -1.33 -0.66 -13.19
N PRO A 141 -0.80 -1.52 -14.09
CA PRO A 141 0.55 -1.39 -14.58
C PRO A 141 0.65 -0.88 -16.03
N LYS A 142 1.73 -0.11 -16.20
CA LYS A 142 2.49 0.35 -17.38
C LYS A 142 1.79 0.46 -18.74
N SER A 143 1.68 1.73 -19.15
CA SER A 143 1.54 2.22 -20.52
C SER A 143 0.36 1.65 -21.31
N ALA A 144 -0.79 2.32 -21.19
CA ALA A 144 -1.70 2.43 -22.32
C ALA A 144 -2.21 3.87 -22.34
N SER A 145 -2.01 4.53 -23.48
CA SER A 145 -2.47 5.87 -23.77
C SER A 145 -3.93 6.07 -23.33
N LEU A 146 -4.15 7.13 -22.55
CA LEU A 146 -5.45 7.54 -22.02
C LEU A 146 -6.48 7.71 -23.14
N GLN A 147 -7.27 6.68 -23.40
CA GLN A 147 -8.60 6.81 -23.99
C GLN A 147 -9.54 5.87 -23.24
N VAL A 148 -10.07 6.31 -22.09
CA VAL A 148 -11.22 5.66 -21.45
C VAL A 148 -12.17 6.73 -20.92
N TRP A 149 -13.13 7.10 -21.75
CA TRP A 149 -14.50 7.29 -21.33
C TRP A 149 -15.25 6.02 -21.76
N CYS A 150 -16.24 5.55 -20.98
CA CYS A 150 -17.20 4.45 -21.28
C CYS A 150 -17.12 3.12 -20.49
N LEU A 151 -16.66 3.06 -19.24
CA LEU A 151 -16.99 1.91 -18.37
C LEU A 151 -17.44 2.39 -16.98
N LEU A 152 -18.56 3.13 -16.95
CA LEU A 152 -19.33 3.43 -15.73
C LEU A 152 -20.85 3.45 -15.96
N ASP A 153 -21.36 2.71 -16.96
CA ASP A 153 -22.78 2.35 -17.06
C ASP A 153 -22.97 0.84 -16.88
#